data_AF-A0A6B2DUF6-F1
#
_entry.id   AF-A0A6B2DUF6-F1
#
_cell.length_a   1.000
_cell.length_b   1.000
_cell.length_c   1.000
_cell.angle_alpha   90.00
_cell.angle_beta   90.00
_cell.angle_gamma   90.00
#
_symmetry.space_group_name_H-M   'P 1'
#
loop_
_entity.id
_entity.type
_entity.pdbx_description
1 polymer ?
#
loop_
_entity_poly.entity_id
_entity_poly.type
_entity_poly.pdbx_seq_one_letter_code
_entity_poly.pdbx_strand_id
1 'polypeptide(L)' 'MSTPADALSCAAVLFDLDGVLVESGSTVERSWRAWAVDHGLDADAVVAACHGRPSAETIAAVAPHLDAA' A
#
# COMPACT_ATOMS: atom_id res chain seq x y z
N MET A 1 -6.50 -38.62 6.81
CA MET A 1 -7.53 -37.70 7.32
C MET A 1 -6.81 -36.55 7.98
N SER A 2 -6.83 -35.37 7.37
CA SER A 2 -6.22 -34.17 7.98
C SER A 2 -7.09 -33.72 9.15
N THR A 3 -6.45 -33.44 10.28
CA THR A 3 -7.06 -32.83 11.47
C THR A 3 -7.74 -31.52 11.05
N PRO A 4 -8.98 -31.24 11.47
CA PRO A 4 -9.57 -29.92 11.24
C PRO A 4 -8.68 -28.87 11.91
N ALA A 5 -8.45 -27.75 11.23
CA ALA A 5 -7.70 -26.63 11.78
C ALA A 5 -8.29 -26.22 13.14
N ASP A 6 -7.42 -25.88 14.10
CA ASP A 6 -7.83 -25.41 15.42
C ASP A 6 -8.85 -24.26 15.30
N ALA A 7 -9.98 -24.39 16.00
CA ALA A 7 -11.04 -23.39 15.93
C ALA A 7 -10.65 -22.12 16.72
N LEU A 8 -10.65 -20.98 16.06
CA LEU A 8 -10.44 -19.67 16.69
C LEU A 8 -11.77 -19.14 17.26
N SER A 9 -11.86 -18.96 18.58
CA SER A 9 -13.00 -18.29 19.23
C SER A 9 -12.75 -16.80 19.35
N CYS A 10 -13.56 -15.98 18.69
CA CYS A 10 -13.47 -14.52 18.75
C CYS A 10 -14.86 -13.89 18.56
N ALA A 11 -15.04 -12.65 19.04
CA ALA A 11 -16.30 -11.90 18.87
C ALA A 11 -16.41 -11.24 17.47
N ALA A 12 -15.27 -10.90 16.86
CA ALA A 12 -15.20 -10.30 15.53
C ALA A 12 -13.81 -10.52 14.92
N VAL A 13 -13.74 -10.43 13.59
CA VAL A 13 -12.51 -10.44 12.81
C VAL A 13 -12.46 -9.16 11.98
N LEU A 14 -11.32 -8.48 11.97
CA LEU A 14 -11.06 -7.32 11.12
C LEU A 14 -10.08 -7.74 10.03
N PHE A 15 -10.43 -7.43 8.79
CA PHE A 15 -9.55 -7.61 7.64
C PHE A 15 -9.14 -6.24 7.13
N ASP A 16 -7.85 -6.11 6.82
CA ASP A 16 -7.39 -5.05 5.94
C ASP A 16 -7.87 -5.30 4.50
N LEU A 17 -7.74 -4.31 3.62
CA LEU A 17 -8.19 -4.41 2.23
C LEU A 17 -7.06 -4.85 1.30
N ASP A 18 -6.05 -4.00 1.15
CA ASP A 18 -4.97 -4.14 0.17
C ASP A 18 -3.97 -5.22 0.61
N GLY A 19 -3.74 -6.21 -0.25
CA GLY A 19 -2.89 -7.36 0.07
C GLY A 19 -3.52 -8.37 1.05
N VAL A 20 -4.75 -8.13 1.53
CA VAL A 20 -5.50 -9.07 2.40
C VAL A 20 -6.76 -9.57 1.70
N LEU A 21 -7.67 -8.68 1.33
CA LEU A 21 -8.88 -9.04 0.59
C LEU A 21 -8.70 -8.86 -0.93
N VAL A 22 -7.81 -7.97 -1.35
CA VAL A 22 -7.55 -7.64 -2.76
C VAL A 22 -6.07 -7.69 -3.06
N GLU A 23 -5.68 -8.43 -4.10
CA GLU A 23 -4.32 -8.37 -4.65
C GLU A 23 -4.14 -7.07 -5.45
N SER A 24 -3.76 -6.00 -4.77
CA SER A 24 -3.64 -4.65 -5.34
C SER A 24 -2.21 -4.17 -5.54
N GLY A 25 -1.19 -4.94 -5.13
CA GLY A 25 0.21 -4.51 -5.09
C GLY A 25 0.70 -3.97 -6.43
N SER A 26 0.49 -4.73 -7.51
CA SER A 26 0.92 -4.30 -8.86
C SER A 26 0.20 -3.03 -9.35
N THR A 27 -1.06 -2.82 -8.95
CA THR A 27 -1.85 -1.65 -9.36
C THR A 27 -1.41 -0.40 -8.61
N VAL A 28 -1.15 -0.55 -7.31
CA VAL A 28 -0.59 0.52 -6.48
C VAL A 28 0.78 0.93 -7.00
N GLU A 29 1.66 -0.04 -7.30
CA GLU A 29 3.00 0.26 -7.84
C GLU A 29 2.92 1.00 -9.18
N ARG A 30 2.07 0.55 -10.12
CA ARG A 30 1.89 1.24 -11.41
C ARG A 30 1.44 2.69 -11.23
N SER A 31 0.55 2.94 -10.27
CA SER A 31 0.03 4.28 -10.00
C SER A 31 1.12 5.20 -9.44
N TRP A 32 1.93 4.71 -8.50
CA TRP A 32 3.07 5.46 -7.96
C TRP A 32 4.16 5.73 -9.00
N ARG A 33 4.46 4.76 -9.85
CA ARG A 33 5.42 4.96 -10.94
C ARG A 33 4.95 6.02 -11.93
N ALA A 34 3.67 6.01 -12.31
CA ALA A 34 3.11 7.02 -13.20
C ALA A 34 3.16 8.42 -12.55
N TRP A 35 2.70 8.53 -11.31
CA TRP A 35 2.74 9.78 -10.55
C TRP A 35 4.18 10.32 -10.40
N ALA A 36 5.15 9.46 -10.08
CA ALA A 36 6.55 9.86 -9.97
C ALA A 36 7.09 10.43 -11.29
N VAL A 37 6.76 9.81 -12.42
CA VAL A 37 7.14 10.32 -13.76
C VAL A 37 6.51 11.68 -14.03
N ASP A 38 5.23 11.85 -13.73
CA ASP A 38 4.50 13.12 -13.93
C ASP A 38 5.10 14.28 -13.09
N HIS A 39 5.70 13.95 -11.95
CA HIS A 39 6.33 14.91 -11.04
C HIS A 39 7.87 14.97 -11.15
N GLY A 40 8.47 14.25 -12.10
CA GLY A 40 9.93 14.26 -12.31
C GLY A 40 10.74 13.65 -11.16
N LEU A 41 10.16 12.70 -10.44
CA LEU A 41 10.76 11.99 -9.30
C LEU A 41 11.32 10.62 -9.74
N ASP A 42 12.23 10.08 -8.94
CA ASP A 42 12.69 8.69 -9.09
C ASP A 42 11.57 7.72 -8.69
N ALA A 43 11.03 7.01 -9.68
CA ALA A 43 9.93 6.08 -9.50
C ALA A 43 10.26 4.92 -8.56
N ASP A 44 11.49 4.39 -8.57
CA ASP A 44 11.88 3.29 -7.68
C ASP A 44 12.00 3.77 -6.24
N ALA A 45 12.48 5.00 -6.03
CA ALA A 45 12.53 5.62 -4.70
C ALA A 45 11.11 5.89 -4.14
N VAL A 46 10.18 6.33 -4.99
CA VAL A 46 8.77 6.55 -4.59
C VAL A 46 8.08 5.24 -4.22
N VAL A 47 8.24 4.18 -5.03
CA VAL A 47 7.67 2.85 -4.75
C VAL A 47 8.23 2.29 -3.44
N ALA A 48 9.53 2.43 -3.19
CA ALA A 48 10.13 1.98 -1.94
C ALA A 48 9.56 2.70 -0.70
N ALA A 49 9.11 3.95 -0.86
CA ALA A 49 8.57 4.77 0.22
C ALA A 49 7.06 4.57 0.48
N CYS A 50 6.32 3.89 -0.42
CA CYS A 50 4.85 3.86 -0.37
C CYS A 50 4.25 2.69 0.43
N HIS A 51 5.01 1.63 0.70
CA HIS A 51 4.46 0.40 1.28
C HIS A 51 3.90 0.61 2.70
N GLY A 52 2.61 0.29 2.88
CA GLY A 52 1.93 0.28 4.19
C GLY A 52 1.70 1.67 4.79
N ARG A 53 1.77 2.74 3.99
CA ARG A 53 1.63 4.13 4.45
C ARG A 53 0.51 4.84 3.70
N PRO A 54 -0.18 5.80 4.35
CA PRO A 54 -1.11 6.68 3.64
C PRO A 54 -0.40 7.46 2.53
N SER A 55 -1.07 7.66 1.40
CA SER A 55 -0.50 8.37 0.24
C SER A 55 0.03 9.77 0.61
N ALA A 56 -0.67 10.50 1.48
CA ALA A 56 -0.25 11.81 1.93
C ALA A 56 1.11 11.79 2.66
N GLU A 57 1.38 10.75 3.45
CA GLU A 57 2.68 10.59 4.11
C GLU A 57 3.80 10.25 3.12
N THR A 58 3.50 9.43 2.11
CA THR A 58 4.46 9.12 1.05
C THR A 58 4.80 10.37 0.26
N ILE A 59 3.80 11.16 -0.15
CA ILE A 59 3.99 12.42 -0.88
C ILE A 59 4.83 13.40 -0.03
N ALA A 60 4.49 13.58 1.25
CA ALA A 60 5.26 14.45 2.14
C ALA A 60 6.73 14.00 2.31
N ALA A 61 7.01 12.69 2.24
CA ALA A 61 8.36 12.16 2.36
C ALA A 61 9.21 12.36 1.09
N VAL A 62 8.62 12.18 -0.10
CA VAL A 62 9.37 12.16 -1.38
C VAL A 62 9.27 13.46 -2.16
N ALA A 63 8.23 14.26 -1.91
CA ALA A 63 7.97 15.52 -2.58
C ALA A 63 7.31 16.52 -1.62
N PRO A 64 8.00 16.96 -0.54
CA PRO A 64 7.45 17.84 0.49
C PRO A 64 7.00 19.23 -0.02
N HIS A 65 7.33 19.56 -1.26
CA HIS A 65 6.94 20.79 -1.94
C HIS A 65 5.62 20.68 -2.70
N LEU A 66 5.06 19.47 -2.86
CA LEU A 66 3.76 19.22 -3.45
C LEU A 66 2.68 19.20 -2.38
N ASP A 67 1.47 19.58 -2.77
CA ASP A 67 0.31 19.42 -1.90
C ASP A 67 -0.07 17.95 -1.77
N ALA A 68 -0.34 17.51 -0.55
CA ALA A 68 -0.69 16.13 -0.20
C ALA A 68 -2.17 15.97 0.17
N ALA A 69 -2.96 17.06 0.09
CA ALA A 69 -4.39 17.12 0.41
C ALA A 69 -5.32 16.96 -0.80
#